data_AF-A0A6L8EIL4-F1
#
_entry.id   AF-A0A6L8EIL4-F1
#
_cell.length_a   1.000
_cell.length_b   1.000
_cell.length_c   1.000
_cell.angle_alpha   90.00
_cell.angle_beta   90.00
_cell.angle_gamma   90.00
#
_symmetry.space_group_name_H-M   'P 1'
#
loop_
_entity.id
_entity.type
_entity.pdbx_description
1 polymer ?
#
loop_
_entity_poly.entity_id
_entity_poly.type
_entity_poly.pdbx_seq_one_letter_code
_entity_poly.pdbx_strand_id
1 'polypeptide(L)'
;LTLRDITLEAGFTTGVLSHYFRDKDSVLRFAFTIAYRKTFERILNANKSVESNLLCIRNAMVELLPDPEKLESVAFVSMCFGIRHSNDPLLAEEYNANKNEYRDLLKEYVTNSIEKEEILRAGKTEDILDLILAVVDGVCIQSLLNPEVYTKKRCVRIIESMVERLPASLNQTFQ
;
A
#
# COMPACT_ATOMS: atom_id res chain seq x y z
N LEU A 1 -21.45 -9.78 7.39
CA LEU A 1 -20.76 -8.88 8.35
C LEU A 1 -21.68 -7.76 8.75
N THR A 2 -22.35 -8.00 9.88
CA THR A 2 -23.09 -7.07 10.71
C THR A 2 -22.22 -6.69 11.93
N LEU A 3 -22.58 -5.65 12.69
CA LEU A 3 -21.94 -5.34 13.98
C LEU A 3 -21.97 -6.54 14.95
N ARG A 4 -23.03 -7.36 14.88
CA ARG A 4 -23.17 -8.59 15.67
C ARG A 4 -22.12 -9.64 15.26
N ASP A 5 -21.90 -9.83 13.96
CA ASP A 5 -20.87 -10.75 13.46
C ASP A 5 -19.47 -10.33 13.94
N ILE A 6 -19.19 -9.02 13.94
CA ILE A 6 -17.92 -8.47 14.42
C ILE A 6 -17.75 -8.70 15.93
N THR A 7 -18.80 -8.50 16.72
CA THR A 7 -18.73 -8.70 18.19
C THR A 7 -18.46 -10.15 18.57
N LEU A 8 -19.04 -11.11 17.84
CA LEU A 8 -18.81 -12.53 18.06
C LEU A 8 -17.33 -12.89 17.78
N GLU A 9 -16.77 -12.37 16.70
CA GLU A 9 -15.37 -12.61 16.33
C GLU A 9 -14.39 -11.92 17.30
N ALA A 10 -14.72 -10.71 17.74
CA ALA A 10 -13.86 -9.93 18.61
C ALA A 10 -13.95 -10.33 20.11
N GLY A 11 -14.87 -11.23 20.48
CA GLY A 11 -15.09 -11.64 21.86
C GLY A 11 -15.71 -10.56 22.76
N PHE A 12 -16.34 -9.54 22.17
CA PHE A 12 -16.99 -8.43 22.89
C PHE A 12 -18.52 -8.55 22.81
N THR A 13 -19.21 -7.85 23.71
CA THR A 13 -20.68 -7.72 23.61
C THR A 13 -21.05 -6.61 22.62
N THR A 14 -22.22 -6.74 21.99
CA THR A 14 -22.74 -5.73 21.06
C THR A 14 -22.90 -4.34 21.72
N GLY A 15 -23.19 -4.31 23.02
CA GLY A 15 -23.27 -3.06 23.80
C GLY A 15 -21.96 -2.30 23.82
N VAL A 16 -20.83 -2.98 24.07
CA VAL A 16 -19.50 -2.34 24.10
C VAL A 16 -19.15 -1.76 22.73
N LEU A 17 -19.32 -2.51 21.64
CA LEU A 17 -19.01 -1.99 20.30
C LEU A 17 -19.91 -0.81 19.90
N SER A 18 -21.19 -0.81 20.30
CA SER A 18 -22.12 0.28 19.98
C SER A 18 -21.76 1.62 20.64
N HIS A 19 -20.96 1.60 21.71
CA HIS A 19 -20.41 2.82 22.33
C HIS A 19 -19.27 3.45 21.52
N TYR A 20 -18.54 2.64 20.74
CA TYR A 20 -17.39 3.10 19.94
C TYR A 20 -17.72 3.26 18.46
N PHE A 21 -18.68 2.49 17.95
CA PHE A 21 -18.99 2.39 16.53
C PHE A 21 -20.49 2.51 16.29
N ARG A 22 -20.85 3.51 15.48
CA ARG A 22 -22.25 3.81 15.13
C ARG A 22 -22.83 2.77 14.17
N ASP A 23 -21.99 2.28 13.27
CA ASP A 23 -22.34 1.32 12.22
C ASP A 23 -21.11 0.49 11.85
N LYS A 24 -21.33 -0.53 11.02
CA LYS A 24 -20.26 -1.37 10.48
C LYS A 24 -19.21 -0.55 9.74
N ASP A 25 -19.62 0.49 9.01
CA ASP A 25 -18.70 1.28 8.19
C ASP A 25 -17.73 2.07 9.07
N SER A 26 -18.16 2.49 10.27
CA SER A 26 -17.28 3.11 11.27
C SER A 26 -16.23 2.15 11.83
N VAL A 27 -16.55 0.86 12.00
CA VAL A 27 -15.56 -0.17 12.37
C VAL A 27 -14.52 -0.33 11.25
N LEU A 28 -14.99 -0.37 9.99
CA LEU A 28 -14.12 -0.53 8.84
C LEU A 28 -13.19 0.68 8.65
N ARG A 29 -13.71 1.90 8.75
CA ARG A 29 -12.93 3.16 8.75
C ARG A 29 -11.82 3.16 9.79
N PHE A 30 -12.13 2.71 11.01
CA PHE A 30 -11.15 2.59 12.07
C PHE A 30 -10.09 1.52 11.78
N ALA A 31 -10.50 0.35 11.29
CA ALA A 31 -9.57 -0.71 10.89
C ALA A 31 -8.62 -0.26 9.77
N PHE A 32 -9.15 0.50 8.79
CA PHE A 32 -8.38 1.13 7.73
C PHE A 32 -7.32 2.07 8.28
N THR A 33 -7.71 2.99 9.15
CA THR A 33 -6.81 3.96 9.77
C THR A 33 -5.65 3.26 10.49
N ILE A 34 -5.95 2.21 11.26
CA ILE A 34 -4.92 1.41 11.95
C ILE A 34 -3.99 0.73 10.94
N ALA A 35 -4.55 0.12 9.90
CA ALA A 35 -3.77 -0.58 8.89
C ALA A 35 -2.80 0.40 8.18
N TYR A 36 -3.30 1.58 7.76
CA TYR A 36 -2.50 2.61 7.09
C TYR A 36 -1.36 3.07 7.98
N ARG A 37 -1.66 3.45 9.23
CA ARG A 37 -0.65 3.87 10.20
C ARG A 37 0.41 2.81 10.44
N LYS A 38 0.01 1.56 10.68
CA LYS A 38 0.96 0.45 10.86
C LYS A 38 1.86 0.25 9.64
N THR A 39 1.30 0.42 8.44
CA THR A 39 2.07 0.28 7.19
C THR A 39 3.05 1.42 7.02
N PHE A 40 2.63 2.65 7.28
CA PHE A 40 3.52 3.80 7.29
C PHE A 40 4.67 3.63 8.30
N GLU A 41 4.36 3.19 9.53
CA GLU A 41 5.37 2.90 10.56
C GLU A 41 6.36 1.80 10.10
N ARG A 42 5.90 0.75 9.41
CA ARG A 42 6.79 -0.27 8.85
C ARG A 42 7.69 0.29 7.74
N ILE A 43 7.17 1.13 6.85
CA ILE A 43 7.97 1.78 5.80
C ILE A 43 9.07 2.64 6.43
N LEU A 44 8.72 3.48 7.41
CA LEU A 44 9.69 4.32 8.12
C LEU A 44 10.76 3.47 8.82
N ASN A 45 10.36 2.40 9.50
CA ASN A 45 11.28 1.50 10.18
C ASN A 45 12.22 0.78 9.20
N ALA A 46 11.70 0.31 8.06
CA ALA A 46 12.48 -0.36 7.03
C ALA A 46 13.53 0.57 6.38
N ASN A 47 13.27 1.88 6.38
CA ASN A 47 14.12 2.88 5.72
C ASN A 47 14.96 3.74 6.67
N LYS A 48 14.86 3.52 8.00
CA LYS A 48 15.50 4.37 9.02
C LYS A 48 17.01 4.59 8.86
N SER A 49 17.71 3.65 8.23
CA SER A 49 19.17 3.70 8.03
C SER A 49 19.57 3.40 6.59
N VAL A 50 18.68 3.64 5.65
CA VAL A 50 18.90 3.40 4.23
C VAL A 50 19.30 4.71 3.54
N GLU A 51 20.48 4.74 2.93
CA GLU A 51 21.00 5.94 2.27
C GLU A 51 20.56 6.09 0.81
N SER A 52 20.35 4.96 0.12
CA SER A 52 19.90 4.95 -1.28
C SER A 52 18.39 5.10 -1.35
N ASN A 53 17.92 6.13 -2.06
CA ASN A 53 16.49 6.37 -2.22
C ASN A 53 15.83 5.27 -3.08
N LEU A 54 16.57 4.70 -4.03
CA LEU A 54 16.10 3.55 -4.81
C LEU A 54 15.81 2.33 -3.93
N LEU A 55 16.65 2.08 -2.91
CA LEU A 55 16.40 1.03 -1.93
C LEU A 55 15.23 1.39 -1.00
N CYS A 56 15.06 2.67 -0.64
CA CYS A 56 13.91 3.15 0.10
C CYS A 56 12.58 2.89 -0.65
N ILE A 57 12.55 3.13 -1.96
CA ILE A 57 11.40 2.82 -2.84
C ILE A 57 11.11 1.32 -2.79
N ARG A 58 12.13 0.48 -2.99
CA ARG A 58 12.00 -0.98 -2.96
C ARG A 58 11.40 -1.46 -1.64
N ASN A 59 11.95 -0.99 -0.51
CA ASN A 59 11.47 -1.37 0.82
C ASN A 59 10.03 -0.92 1.06
N ALA A 60 9.69 0.30 0.67
CA ALA A 60 8.34 0.82 0.79
C ALA A 60 7.33 -0.02 -0.01
N MET A 61 7.66 -0.37 -1.26
CA MET A 61 6.83 -1.27 -2.08
C MET A 61 6.63 -2.66 -1.44
N VAL A 62 7.66 -3.20 -0.78
CA VAL A 62 7.57 -4.50 -0.10
C VAL A 62 6.70 -4.44 1.15
N GLU A 63 6.78 -3.36 1.93
CA GLU A 63 5.93 -3.17 3.13
C GLU A 63 4.45 -2.93 2.82
N LEU A 64 4.15 -2.54 1.58
CA LEU A 64 2.79 -2.42 1.04
C LEU A 64 2.20 -3.77 0.59
N LEU A 65 3.01 -4.82 0.42
CA LEU A 65 2.49 -6.13 0.04
C LEU A 65 1.63 -6.74 1.15
N PRO A 66 0.54 -7.46 0.80
CA PRO A 66 -0.22 -8.19 1.78
C PRO A 66 0.62 -9.34 2.34
N ASP A 67 0.49 -9.54 3.65
CA ASP A 67 1.06 -10.68 4.33
C ASP A 67 -0.09 -11.68 4.59
N PRO A 68 -0.09 -12.86 3.93
CA PRO A 68 -1.17 -13.82 4.07
C PRO A 68 -1.29 -14.38 5.50
N GLU A 69 -0.24 -14.30 6.31
CA GLU A 69 -0.27 -14.68 7.74
C GLU A 69 -0.79 -13.54 8.63
N LYS A 70 -0.89 -12.31 8.10
CA LYS A 70 -1.31 -11.09 8.81
C LYS A 70 -2.38 -10.36 8.01
N LEU A 71 -3.62 -10.78 8.21
CA LEU A 71 -4.82 -10.27 7.53
C LEU A 71 -5.06 -8.77 7.75
N GLU A 72 -4.36 -8.13 8.70
CA GLU A 72 -4.43 -6.69 8.95
C GLU A 72 -3.68 -5.81 7.93
N SER A 73 -3.10 -6.39 6.86
CA SER A 73 -2.37 -5.60 5.86
C SER A 73 -3.28 -4.60 5.13
N VAL A 74 -2.78 -3.39 4.89
CA VAL A 74 -3.50 -2.32 4.16
C VAL A 74 -3.98 -2.82 2.82
N ALA A 75 -3.14 -3.48 2.04
CA ALA A 75 -3.52 -3.98 0.73
C ALA A 75 -4.74 -4.92 0.80
N PHE A 76 -4.77 -5.84 1.77
CA PHE A 76 -5.92 -6.73 1.95
C PHE A 76 -7.19 -5.96 2.33
N VAL A 77 -7.11 -5.08 3.33
CA VAL A 77 -8.26 -4.28 3.77
C VAL A 77 -8.73 -3.33 2.65
N SER A 78 -7.82 -2.66 1.95
CA SER A 78 -8.09 -1.78 0.81
C SER A 78 -8.69 -2.52 -0.38
N MET A 79 -8.29 -3.77 -0.65
CA MET A 79 -8.88 -4.54 -1.76
C MET A 79 -10.23 -5.14 -1.39
N CYS A 80 -10.41 -5.62 -0.17
CA CYS A 80 -11.70 -6.13 0.30
C CYS A 80 -12.78 -5.04 0.35
N PHE A 81 -12.41 -3.78 0.57
CA PHE A 81 -13.38 -2.72 0.88
C PHE A 81 -13.29 -1.47 -0.02
N GLY A 82 -12.11 -1.07 -0.48
CA GLY A 82 -11.90 0.16 -1.26
C GLY A 82 -12.59 0.18 -2.62
N ILE A 83 -12.67 -0.97 -3.31
CA ILE A 83 -13.36 -1.08 -4.62
C ILE A 83 -14.89 -0.90 -4.47
N ARG A 84 -15.45 -1.29 -3.32
CA ARG A 84 -16.91 -1.21 -3.09
C ARG A 84 -17.37 0.15 -2.56
N HIS A 85 -16.47 0.92 -1.96
CA HIS A 85 -16.80 2.17 -1.27
C HIS A 85 -16.10 3.40 -1.88
N SER A 86 -15.56 3.29 -3.11
CA SER A 86 -15.03 4.44 -3.85
C SER A 86 -16.06 5.55 -4.10
N ASN A 87 -17.34 5.28 -3.84
CA ASN A 87 -18.46 6.21 -3.93
C ASN A 87 -19.02 6.67 -2.57
N ASP A 88 -18.48 6.21 -1.43
CA ASP A 88 -18.86 6.70 -0.10
C ASP A 88 -17.99 7.93 0.23
N PRO A 89 -18.57 9.15 0.33
CA PRO A 89 -17.82 10.38 0.55
C PRO A 89 -17.00 10.40 1.85
N LEU A 90 -17.48 9.76 2.92
CA LEU A 90 -16.80 9.73 4.22
C LEU A 90 -15.62 8.76 4.20
N LEU A 91 -15.79 7.60 3.54
CA LEU A 91 -14.69 6.69 3.28
C LEU A 91 -13.69 7.30 2.29
N ALA A 92 -14.15 8.08 1.31
CA ALA A 92 -13.27 8.77 0.37
C ALA A 92 -12.44 9.85 1.06
N GLU A 93 -13.00 10.63 1.99
CA GLU A 93 -12.28 11.67 2.74
C GLU A 93 -11.18 11.08 3.63
N GLU A 94 -11.50 10.05 4.43
CA GLU A 94 -10.50 9.36 5.26
C GLU A 94 -9.50 8.54 4.44
N TYR A 95 -9.95 7.92 3.35
CA TYR A 95 -9.07 7.25 2.40
C TYR A 95 -8.10 8.25 1.78
N ASN A 96 -8.57 9.42 1.35
CA ASN A 96 -7.72 10.46 0.79
C ASN A 96 -6.76 11.02 1.84
N ALA A 97 -7.22 11.32 3.06
CA ALA A 97 -6.38 11.85 4.13
C ALA A 97 -5.25 10.88 4.52
N ASN A 98 -5.54 9.58 4.67
CA ASN A 98 -4.56 8.57 5.08
C ASN A 98 -3.69 8.04 3.90
N LYS A 99 -4.24 8.01 2.67
CA LYS A 99 -3.50 7.59 1.47
C LYS A 99 -2.40 8.58 1.10
N ASN A 100 -2.56 9.85 1.45
CA ASN A 100 -1.58 10.88 1.13
C ASN A 100 -0.24 10.61 1.83
N GLU A 101 -0.21 10.12 3.08
CA GLU A 101 1.05 10.05 3.84
C GLU A 101 2.12 9.14 3.23
N TYR A 102 1.82 7.87 2.94
CA TYR A 102 2.82 6.98 2.34
C TYR A 102 3.04 7.29 0.86
N ARG A 103 2.04 7.86 0.17
CA ARG A 103 2.18 8.29 -1.22
C ARG A 103 3.14 9.48 -1.32
N ASP A 104 3.04 10.43 -0.40
CA ASP A 104 3.91 11.60 -0.30
C ASP A 104 5.33 11.17 0.08
N LEU A 105 5.47 10.20 0.99
CA LEU A 105 6.76 9.60 1.31
C LEU A 105 7.41 8.90 0.09
N LEU A 106 6.64 8.12 -0.67
CA LEU A 106 7.11 7.53 -1.92
C LEU A 106 7.49 8.61 -2.95
N LYS A 107 6.71 9.69 -3.04
CA LYS A 107 7.00 10.84 -3.91
C LYS A 107 8.33 11.48 -3.54
N GLU A 108 8.60 11.64 -2.25
CA GLU A 108 9.88 12.15 -1.74
C GLU A 108 11.03 11.25 -2.17
N TYR A 109 10.93 9.93 -1.96
CA TYR A 109 11.98 9.01 -2.38
C TYR A 109 12.24 9.05 -3.89
N VAL A 110 11.18 9.09 -4.71
CA VAL A 110 11.32 9.21 -6.17
C VAL A 110 12.01 10.52 -6.55
N THR A 111 11.59 11.64 -5.95
CA THR A 111 12.16 12.96 -6.22
C THR A 111 13.64 12.98 -5.87
N ASN A 112 14.00 12.51 -4.68
CA ASN A 112 15.39 12.45 -4.23
C ASN A 112 16.24 11.47 -5.05
N SER A 113 15.66 10.38 -5.57
CA SER A 113 16.36 9.49 -6.51
C SER A 113 16.63 10.14 -7.86
N ILE A 114 15.74 10.99 -8.36
CA ILE A 114 15.96 11.75 -9.61
C ILE A 114 17.05 12.81 -9.39
N GLU A 115 16.98 13.57 -8.29
CA GLU A 115 17.96 14.61 -7.96
C GLU A 115 19.38 14.06 -7.76
N LYS A 116 19.50 12.83 -7.24
CA LYS A 116 20.78 12.12 -7.07
C LYS A 116 21.20 11.30 -8.30
N GLU A 117 20.48 11.41 -9.41
CA GLU A 117 20.75 10.64 -10.65
C GLU A 117 20.72 9.11 -10.46
N GLU A 118 20.02 8.61 -9.43
CA GLU A 118 19.78 7.16 -9.24
C GLU A 118 18.70 6.65 -10.22
N ILE A 119 17.78 7.54 -10.63
CA ILE A 119 16.77 7.28 -11.66
C ILE A 119 17.08 8.17 -12.86
N LEU A 120 17.51 7.55 -13.96
CA LEU A 120 17.85 8.25 -15.21
C LEU A 120 16.70 8.27 -16.22
N ARG A 121 15.53 7.79 -15.82
CA ARG A 121 14.36 7.73 -16.68
C ARG A 121 13.81 9.14 -16.92
N ALA A 122 13.66 9.51 -18.19
CA ALA A 122 12.97 10.74 -18.55
C ALA A 122 11.48 10.66 -18.18
N GLY A 123 10.96 11.68 -17.50
CA GLY A 123 9.56 11.75 -17.09
C GLY A 123 9.36 12.69 -15.90
N LYS A 124 8.11 12.97 -15.55
CA LYS A 124 7.80 13.68 -14.30
C LYS A 124 7.85 12.70 -13.13
N THR A 125 8.18 13.18 -11.93
CA THR A 125 8.12 12.41 -10.69
C THR A 125 6.78 11.69 -10.54
N GLU A 126 5.69 12.36 -10.90
CA GLU A 126 4.33 11.82 -10.86
C GLU A 126 4.16 10.58 -11.74
N ASP A 127 4.74 10.56 -12.96
CA ASP A 127 4.61 9.44 -13.88
C ASP A 127 5.32 8.18 -13.34
N ILE A 128 6.48 8.37 -12.69
CA ILE A 128 7.25 7.29 -12.07
C ILE A 128 6.51 6.76 -10.84
N LEU A 129 5.96 7.66 -10.03
CA LEU A 129 5.19 7.29 -8.85
C LEU A 129 3.92 6.52 -9.21
N ASP A 130 3.18 6.95 -10.23
CA ASP A 130 1.98 6.26 -10.68
C ASP A 130 2.31 4.87 -11.24
N LEU A 131 3.46 4.71 -11.92
CA LEU A 131 3.95 3.39 -12.32
C LEU A 131 4.28 2.50 -11.12
N ILE A 132 4.97 3.04 -10.10
CA ILE A 132 5.29 2.30 -8.86
C ILE A 132 4.00 1.79 -8.21
N LEU A 133 3.02 2.66 -8.02
CA LEU A 133 1.75 2.32 -7.38
C LEU A 133 0.96 1.30 -8.20
N ALA A 134 0.90 1.46 -9.53
CA ALA A 134 0.24 0.49 -10.41
C ALA A 134 0.85 -0.91 -10.32
N VAL A 135 2.19 -1.01 -10.20
CA VAL A 135 2.88 -2.29 -10.01
C VAL A 135 2.57 -2.88 -8.64
N VAL A 136 2.62 -2.09 -7.57
CA VAL A 136 2.25 -2.54 -6.22
C VAL A 136 0.82 -3.07 -6.21
N ASP A 137 -0.14 -2.29 -6.72
CA ASP A 137 -1.55 -2.68 -6.78
C ASP A 137 -1.73 -3.99 -7.56
N GLY A 138 -1.10 -4.11 -8.72
CA GLY A 138 -1.14 -5.34 -9.52
C GLY A 138 -0.57 -6.56 -8.79
N VAL A 139 0.57 -6.41 -8.11
CA VAL A 139 1.19 -7.50 -7.35
C VAL A 139 0.32 -7.90 -6.15
N CYS A 140 -0.25 -6.93 -5.45
CA CYS A 140 -1.15 -7.17 -4.32
C CYS A 140 -2.44 -7.88 -4.76
N ILE A 141 -3.04 -7.49 -5.90
CA ILE A 141 -4.22 -8.19 -6.45
C ILE A 141 -3.85 -9.64 -6.77
N GLN A 142 -2.71 -9.85 -7.43
CA GLN A 142 -2.29 -11.19 -7.85
C GLN A 142 -1.91 -12.10 -6.68
N SER A 143 -1.28 -11.57 -5.63
CA SER A 143 -0.96 -12.35 -4.43
C SER A 143 -2.19 -12.79 -3.66
N LEU A 144 -3.26 -11.99 -3.66
CA LEU A 144 -4.54 -12.35 -3.04
C LEU A 144 -5.36 -13.33 -3.87
N LEU A 145 -5.39 -13.16 -5.20
CA LEU A 145 -6.16 -14.05 -6.09
C LEU A 145 -5.46 -15.39 -6.35
N ASN A 146 -4.13 -15.39 -6.41
CA ASN A 146 -3.32 -16.55 -6.83
C ASN A 146 -2.17 -16.82 -5.85
N PRO A 147 -2.43 -17.05 -4.54
CA PRO A 147 -1.40 -17.10 -3.50
C PRO A 147 -0.34 -18.21 -3.70
N GLU A 148 -0.71 -19.33 -4.32
CA GLU A 148 0.24 -20.43 -4.60
C GLU A 148 1.26 -20.05 -5.68
N VAL A 149 0.87 -19.21 -6.64
CA VAL A 149 1.75 -18.75 -7.72
C VAL A 149 2.49 -17.49 -7.30
N TYR A 150 1.77 -16.51 -6.74
CA TYR A 150 2.28 -15.24 -6.26
C TYR A 150 2.68 -15.32 -4.78
N THR A 151 3.63 -16.23 -4.52
CA THR A 151 4.27 -16.33 -3.21
C THR A 151 4.97 -15.01 -2.85
N LYS A 152 5.16 -14.75 -1.54
CA LYS A 152 5.89 -13.55 -1.05
C LYS A 152 7.23 -13.36 -1.76
N LYS A 153 8.00 -14.44 -1.94
CA LYS A 153 9.28 -14.42 -2.67
C LYS A 153 9.11 -13.95 -4.12
N ARG A 154 8.08 -14.42 -4.82
CA ARG A 154 7.78 -14.00 -6.20
C ARG A 154 7.37 -12.52 -6.26
N CYS A 155 6.50 -12.07 -5.36
CA CYS A 155 6.07 -10.67 -5.30
C CYS A 155 7.25 -9.73 -5.08
N VAL A 156 8.13 -10.07 -4.13
CA VAL A 156 9.37 -9.32 -3.89
C VAL A 156 10.27 -9.30 -5.12
N ARG A 157 10.43 -10.43 -5.83
CA ARG A 157 11.20 -10.47 -7.08
C ARG A 157 10.63 -9.56 -8.17
N ILE A 158 9.30 -9.47 -8.30
CA ILE A 158 8.66 -8.57 -9.27
C ILE A 158 8.98 -7.11 -8.93
N ILE A 159 8.89 -6.73 -7.66
CA ILE A 159 9.25 -5.39 -7.17
C ILE A 159 10.73 -5.10 -7.46
N GLU A 160 11.63 -6.02 -7.11
CA GLU A 160 13.07 -5.87 -7.38
C GLU A 160 13.34 -5.66 -8.87
N SER A 161 12.74 -6.48 -9.74
CA SER A 161 12.88 -6.33 -11.19
C SER A 161 12.29 -5.05 -11.76
N MET A 162 11.29 -4.46 -11.11
CA MET A 162 10.76 -3.13 -11.48
C MET A 162 11.76 -2.04 -11.08
N VAL A 163 12.25 -2.08 -9.84
CA VAL A 163 13.20 -1.11 -9.29
C VAL A 163 14.52 -1.13 -10.06
N GLU A 164 15.04 -2.31 -10.40
CA GLU A 164 16.24 -2.50 -11.23
C GLU A 164 16.14 -1.82 -12.61
N ARG A 165 14.92 -1.57 -13.12
CA ARG A 165 14.69 -0.91 -14.41
C ARG A 165 14.56 0.61 -14.30
N LEU A 166 14.43 1.17 -13.09
CA LEU A 166 14.30 2.62 -12.91
C LEU A 166 15.59 3.40 -13.24
N PRO A 167 16.81 2.90 -12.93
CA PRO A 167 18.05 3.55 -13.34
C PRO A 167 18.31 3.54 -14.84
N ALA A 168 17.64 2.66 -15.61
CA ALA A 168 17.85 2.57 -17.05
C ALA A 168 17.08 3.69 -17.78
N SER A 169 17.78 4.49 -18.59
CA SER A 169 17.10 5.25 -19.63
C SER A 169 16.50 4.24 -20.61
N LEU A 170 15.17 4.27 -20.79
CA LEU A 170 14.56 3.52 -21.87
C LEU A 170 15.07 4.15 -23.18
N ASN A 171 16.13 3.59 -23.74
CA ASN A 171 16.56 3.93 -25.09
C ASN A 171 15.35 3.77 -26.00
N GLN A 172 14.99 4.86 -26.67
CA GLN A 172 13.89 4.96 -27.62
C GLN A 172 13.94 3.77 -28.57
N THR A 173 13.08 2.77 -28.35
CA THR A 173 12.88 1.68 -29.30
C THR A 173 11.40 1.63 -29.62
N PHE A 174 10.98 2.60 -30.41
CA PHE A 174 9.88 2.46 -31.34
C PHE A 174 10.35 3.12 -32.65
N GLN A 175 11.00 2.33 -33.49
CA GLN A 175 10.97 2.52 -34.95
C GLN A 175 9.92 1.57 -35.51
#